data_AF-A0A7C5XZL3-F1
#
_entry.id   AF-A0A7C5XZL3-F1
#
_cell.length_a   1.000
_cell.length_b   1.000
_cell.length_c   1.000
_cell.angle_alpha   90.00
_cell.angle_beta   90.00
_cell.angle_gamma   90.00
#
_symmetry.space_group_name_H-M   'P 1'
#
loop_
_entity.id
_entity.type
_entity.pdbx_description
1 polymer ?
#
loop_
_entity_poly.entity_id
_entity_poly.type
_entity_poly.pdbx_seq_one_letter_code
_entity_poly.pdbx_strand_id
1 'polypeptide(L)'
;VQVSLGAGIPQPMLDALPSGAQVSVQYQVQVRGKRAIIWDARLWKGTATASVVFDPLTGRYTCEEALDDVIVSSKEVSSPEVARQWLVKPPPFRVLLPKTKKKLILRARAIYSVGTSWTVLPSVRGTDWVVIEISEG
;
A
#
# COMPACT_ATOMS: atom_id res chain seq x y z
N VAL A 1 -6.69 -9.46 1.72
CA VAL A 1 -5.88 -8.67 2.67
C VAL A 1 -6.23 -7.22 2.48
N GLN A 2 -6.50 -6.50 3.57
CA GLN A 2 -6.67 -5.05 3.54
C GLN A 2 -5.64 -4.45 4.48
N VAL A 3 -4.96 -3.39 4.03
CA VAL A 3 -4.01 -2.64 4.83
C VAL A 3 -4.52 -1.21 4.94
N SER A 4 -4.32 -0.58 6.09
CA SER A 4 -4.68 0.82 6.31
C SER A 4 -3.64 1.51 7.15
N LEU A 5 -3.39 2.80 6.89
CA LEU A 5 -2.47 3.61 7.67
C LEU A 5 -3.09 4.02 9.02
N GLY A 6 -2.44 3.62 10.12
CA GLY A 6 -2.82 4.09 11.46
C GLY A 6 -2.35 5.51 11.76
N ALA A 7 -1.14 5.89 11.31
CA ALA A 7 -0.53 7.20 11.55
C ALA A 7 -0.93 8.27 10.51
N GLY A 8 -1.75 7.91 9.51
CA GLY A 8 -2.11 8.79 8.41
C GLY A 8 -0.98 8.98 7.38
N ILE A 9 -1.16 10.00 6.52
CA ILE A 9 -0.21 10.37 5.45
C ILE A 9 0.55 11.64 5.89
N PRO A 10 1.88 11.70 5.70
CA PRO A 10 2.66 12.90 5.98
C PRO A 10 2.12 14.14 5.26
N GLN A 11 2.06 15.28 5.96
CA GLN A 11 1.55 16.54 5.41
C GLN A 11 2.17 16.96 4.06
N PRO A 12 3.51 16.85 3.85
CA PRO A 12 4.12 17.23 2.58
C PRO A 12 3.59 16.46 1.36
N MET A 13 3.08 15.25 1.56
CA MET A 13 2.48 14.47 0.48
C MET A 13 1.05 14.90 0.19
N LEU A 14 0.30 15.30 1.24
CA LEU A 14 -1.04 15.85 1.08
C LEU A 14 -0.98 17.16 0.30
N ASP A 15 0.03 17.98 0.59
CA ASP A 15 0.26 19.25 -0.12
C ASP A 15 0.65 19.04 -1.59
N ALA A 16 1.16 17.85 -1.95
CA ALA A 16 1.53 17.48 -3.32
C ALA A 16 0.36 16.90 -4.15
N LEU A 17 -0.75 16.48 -3.52
CA LEU A 17 -1.92 15.94 -4.22
C LEU A 17 -2.46 16.86 -5.33
N PRO A 18 -2.63 18.19 -5.12
CA PRO A 18 -3.14 19.07 -6.16
C PRO A 18 -2.08 19.46 -7.21
N SER A 19 -0.81 19.07 -7.05
CA SER A 19 0.28 19.55 -7.90
C SER A 19 0.44 18.78 -9.21
N GLY A 20 -0.38 17.76 -9.44
CA GLY A 20 -0.24 16.80 -10.55
C GLY A 20 0.94 15.82 -10.38
N ALA A 21 1.65 15.87 -9.25
CA ALA A 21 2.64 14.86 -8.91
C ALA A 21 1.93 13.54 -8.54
N GLN A 22 2.58 12.43 -8.84
CA GLN A 22 2.12 11.13 -8.37
C GLN A 22 2.50 11.00 -6.90
N VAL A 23 1.47 10.87 -6.06
CA VAL A 23 1.61 10.56 -4.65
C VAL A 23 1.37 9.07 -4.48
N SER A 24 2.31 8.36 -3.87
CA SER A 24 2.21 6.91 -3.71
C SER A 24 2.59 6.43 -2.31
N VAL A 25 1.89 5.40 -1.86
CA VAL A 25 2.16 4.67 -0.63
C VAL A 25 2.38 3.20 -0.98
N GLN A 26 3.60 2.72 -0.74
CA GLN A 26 3.97 1.33 -0.93
C GLN A 26 3.83 0.58 0.39
N TYR A 27 2.85 -0.31 0.45
CA TYR A 27 2.64 -1.29 1.50
C TYR A 27 3.44 -2.55 1.21
N GLN A 28 4.58 -2.70 1.86
CA GLN A 28 5.33 -3.95 1.81
C GLN A 28 4.67 -4.96 2.74
N VAL A 29 4.20 -6.07 2.18
CA VAL A 29 3.45 -7.09 2.91
C VAL A 29 4.18 -8.42 2.84
N GLN A 30 4.27 -9.11 3.97
CA GLN A 30 4.87 -10.44 4.08
C GLN A 30 3.94 -11.35 4.88
N VAL A 31 3.73 -12.55 4.38
CA VAL A 31 3.06 -13.62 5.13
C VAL A 31 4.10 -14.65 5.52
N ARG A 32 4.13 -14.98 6.81
CA ARG A 32 5.04 -15.95 7.40
C ARG A 32 4.27 -16.98 8.20
N GLY A 33 4.77 -18.21 8.28
CA GLY A 33 4.28 -19.19 9.24
C GLY A 33 4.87 -18.94 10.64
N LYS A 34 4.07 -18.99 11.70
CA LYS A 34 4.52 -18.96 13.10
C LYS A 34 5.32 -20.23 13.39
N ARG A 35 6.59 -20.09 13.82
CA ARG A 35 7.50 -21.21 14.14
C ARG A 35 8.34 -20.91 15.38
N ALA A 36 8.86 -21.98 16.00
CA ALA A 36 9.74 -21.92 17.17
C ALA A 36 11.24 -21.82 16.82
N ILE A 37 11.67 -22.11 15.58
CA ILE A 37 13.10 -22.16 15.15
C ILE A 37 13.31 -21.41 13.83
N ILE A 38 14.48 -20.77 13.70
CA ILE A 38 14.78 -19.49 13.03
C ILE A 38 14.97 -19.57 11.48
N TRP A 39 14.79 -20.72 10.83
CA TRP A 39 14.98 -20.81 9.36
C TRP A 39 13.69 -20.46 8.58
N ASP A 40 13.85 -19.52 7.65
CA ASP A 40 12.83 -18.64 7.05
C ASP A 40 11.48 -19.33 6.73
N ALA A 41 10.44 -18.92 7.45
CA ALA A 41 9.06 -19.37 7.25
C ALA A 41 8.24 -18.42 6.37
N ARG A 42 8.89 -17.58 5.54
CA ARG A 42 8.21 -16.71 4.58
C ARG A 42 7.47 -17.54 3.55
N LEU A 43 6.15 -17.44 3.58
CA LEU A 43 5.24 -18.10 2.65
C LEU A 43 4.95 -17.22 1.44
N TRP A 44 4.92 -15.91 1.66
CA TRP A 44 4.63 -14.95 0.61
C TRP A 44 5.22 -13.57 0.94
N LYS A 45 5.58 -12.81 -0.09
CA LYS A 45 5.96 -11.40 -0.04
C LYS A 45 5.39 -10.72 -1.28
N GLY A 46 4.87 -9.52 -1.12
CA GLY A 46 4.52 -8.64 -2.22
C GLY A 46 4.44 -7.19 -1.77
N THR A 47 4.29 -6.30 -2.74
CA THR A 47 4.16 -4.86 -2.51
C THR A 47 2.84 -4.40 -3.09
N ALA A 48 1.96 -3.91 -2.22
CA ALA A 48 0.75 -3.21 -2.61
C ALA A 48 1.07 -1.71 -2.72
N THR A 49 0.81 -1.09 -3.86
CA THR A 49 1.10 0.32 -4.12
C THR A 49 -0.21 1.04 -4.38
N ALA A 50 -0.60 1.92 -3.45
CA ALA A 50 -1.67 2.86 -3.65
C ALA A 50 -1.09 4.12 -4.26
N SER A 51 -1.60 4.57 -5.41
CA SER A 51 -1.18 5.80 -6.07
C SER A 51 -2.35 6.71 -6.39
N VAL A 52 -2.07 8.00 -6.36
CA VAL A 52 -2.98 9.06 -6.78
C VAL A 52 -2.22 10.04 -7.66
N VAL A 53 -2.83 10.41 -8.78
CA VAL A 53 -2.37 11.49 -9.67
C VAL A 53 -3.52 12.44 -9.91
N PHE A 54 -3.29 13.74 -9.78
CA PHE A 54 -4.26 14.76 -10.15
C PHE A 54 -4.06 15.17 -11.62
N ASP A 55 -5.12 15.15 -12.40
CA ASP A 55 -5.17 15.68 -13.76
C ASP A 55 -5.74 17.11 -13.73
N PRO A 56 -4.91 18.15 -13.97
CA PRO A 56 -5.36 19.53 -13.92
C PRO A 56 -6.26 19.92 -15.10
N LEU A 57 -6.29 19.15 -16.20
CA LEU A 57 -7.15 19.44 -17.35
C LEU A 57 -8.60 19.04 -17.07
N THR A 58 -8.80 17.92 -16.38
CA THR A 58 -10.14 17.40 -16.04
C THR A 58 -10.57 17.74 -14.63
N GLY A 59 -9.65 18.19 -13.76
CA GLY A 59 -9.91 18.43 -12.35
C GLY A 59 -10.19 17.15 -11.56
N ARG A 60 -9.72 15.99 -12.06
CA ARG A 60 -9.97 14.67 -11.47
C ARG A 60 -8.70 14.05 -10.93
N TYR A 61 -8.88 13.12 -10.00
CA TYR A 61 -7.84 12.28 -9.44
C TYR A 61 -7.97 10.88 -10.01
N THR A 62 -6.90 10.35 -10.57
CA THR A 62 -6.77 8.94 -10.93
C THR A 62 -6.17 8.21 -9.74
N CYS A 63 -6.95 7.31 -9.13
CA CYS A 63 -6.52 6.49 -8.02
C CYS A 63 -6.29 5.06 -8.52
N GLU A 64 -5.13 4.49 -8.22
CA GLU A 64 -4.79 3.12 -8.59
C GLU A 64 -4.28 2.35 -7.38
N GLU A 65 -4.55 1.06 -7.37
CA GLU A 65 -3.96 0.10 -6.45
C GLU A 65 -3.30 -0.99 -7.29
N ALA A 66 -2.00 -1.17 -7.12
CA ALA A 66 -1.22 -2.18 -7.81
C ALA A 66 -0.65 -3.20 -6.82
N LEU A 67 -0.70 -4.49 -7.14
CA LEU A 67 -0.01 -5.55 -6.41
C LEU A 67 1.15 -6.05 -7.27
N ASP A 68 2.38 -5.92 -6.76
CA ASP A 68 3.60 -6.27 -7.50
C ASP A 68 3.60 -5.69 -8.92
N ASP A 69 3.30 -4.38 -9.00
CA ASP A 69 3.21 -3.57 -10.22
C ASP A 69 2.05 -3.91 -11.17
N VAL A 70 1.15 -4.83 -10.79
CA VAL A 70 -0.08 -5.14 -11.53
C VAL A 70 -1.25 -4.37 -10.94
N ILE A 71 -1.88 -3.48 -11.72
CA ILE A 71 -3.08 -2.75 -11.29
C ILE A 71 -4.22 -3.74 -11.02
N VAL A 72 -4.67 -3.80 -9.77
CA VAL A 72 -5.77 -4.64 -9.31
C VAL A 72 -7.05 -3.85 -9.04
N SER A 73 -6.95 -2.52 -8.88
CA SER A 73 -8.08 -1.62 -8.77
C SER A 73 -7.72 -0.24 -9.31
N SER A 74 -8.67 0.42 -9.97
CA SER A 74 -8.53 1.78 -10.44
C SER A 74 -9.86 2.51 -10.33
N LYS A 75 -9.82 3.80 -9.97
CA LYS A 75 -11.00 4.65 -9.85
C LYS A 75 -10.65 6.11 -10.09
N GLU A 76 -11.43 6.78 -10.91
CA GLU A 76 -11.41 8.24 -11.00
C GLU A 76 -12.34 8.87 -9.96
N VAL A 77 -11.87 9.94 -9.32
CA VAL A 77 -12.64 10.69 -8.32
C VAL A 77 -12.44 12.19 -8.49
N SER A 78 -13.43 13.00 -8.15
CA SER A 78 -13.35 14.47 -8.24
C SER A 78 -13.03 15.15 -6.91
N SER A 79 -12.97 14.41 -5.81
CA SER A 79 -12.74 14.95 -4.46
C SER A 79 -11.33 14.59 -3.96
N PRO A 80 -10.54 15.57 -3.50
CA PRO A 80 -9.25 15.31 -2.87
C PRO A 80 -9.37 14.47 -1.60
N GLU A 81 -10.48 14.59 -0.86
CA GLU A 81 -10.74 13.78 0.34
C GLU A 81 -10.88 12.30 -0.01
N VAL A 82 -11.57 11.98 -1.11
CA VAL A 82 -11.72 10.61 -1.59
C VAL A 82 -10.38 10.07 -2.10
N ALA A 83 -9.60 10.89 -2.81
CA ALA A 83 -8.27 10.52 -3.26
C ALA A 83 -7.32 10.25 -2.08
N ARG A 84 -7.36 11.09 -1.03
CA ARG A 84 -6.64 10.85 0.22
C ARG A 84 -7.06 9.55 0.89
N GLN A 85 -8.37 9.26 0.94
CA GLN A 85 -8.86 8.01 1.53
C GLN A 85 -8.37 6.77 0.77
N TRP A 86 -8.20 6.86 -0.55
CA TRP A 86 -7.59 5.78 -1.33
C TRP A 86 -6.17 5.47 -0.86
N LEU A 87 -5.36 6.50 -0.64
CA LEU A 87 -4.00 6.34 -0.14
C LEU A 87 -3.95 5.82 1.30
N VAL A 88 -4.90 6.19 2.17
CA VAL A 88 -4.96 5.76 3.59
C VAL A 88 -5.49 4.34 3.74
N LYS A 89 -6.53 3.99 2.99
CA LYS A 89 -7.26 2.73 3.07
C LYS A 89 -7.52 2.23 1.64
N PRO A 90 -6.50 1.68 0.99
CA PRO A 90 -6.66 1.13 -0.35
C PRO A 90 -7.68 -0.02 -0.39
N PRO A 91 -8.23 -0.31 -1.58
CA PRO A 91 -9.07 -1.48 -1.81
C PRO A 91 -8.38 -2.78 -1.35
N PRO A 92 -9.13 -3.78 -0.87
CA PRO A 92 -8.56 -5.05 -0.49
C PRO A 92 -8.05 -5.82 -1.73
N PHE A 93 -6.87 -6.41 -1.63
CA PHE A 93 -6.31 -7.31 -2.64
C PHE A 93 -6.30 -8.76 -2.15
N ARG A 94 -6.28 -9.71 -3.08
CA ARG A 94 -6.24 -11.15 -2.77
C ARG A 94 -4.82 -11.67 -2.94
N VAL A 95 -4.39 -12.52 -2.01
CA VAL A 95 -3.12 -13.24 -2.10
C VAL A 95 -3.41 -14.73 -2.05
N LEU A 96 -2.77 -15.48 -2.93
CA LEU A 96 -2.85 -16.93 -2.92
C LEU A 96 -1.79 -17.46 -1.95
N LEU A 97 -2.25 -18.03 -0.84
CA LEU A 97 -1.37 -18.64 0.14
C LEU A 97 -1.36 -20.16 -0.04
N PRO A 98 -0.19 -20.81 0.14
CA PRO A 98 -0.13 -22.26 0.19
C PRO A 98 -0.94 -22.75 1.40
N LYS A 99 -1.74 -23.81 1.22
CA LYS A 99 -2.50 -24.43 2.32
C LYS A 99 -1.52 -24.88 3.40
N THR A 100 -1.67 -24.39 4.63
CA THR A 100 -0.77 -24.76 5.73
C THR A 100 -1.51 -24.81 7.05
N LYS A 101 -1.30 -25.87 7.83
CA LYS A 101 -1.89 -26.01 9.17
C LYS A 101 -1.23 -25.11 10.23
N LYS A 102 -0.31 -24.23 9.82
CA LYS A 102 0.47 -23.37 10.72
C LYS A 102 -0.29 -22.06 10.93
N LYS A 103 -0.27 -21.55 12.16
CA LYS A 103 -0.70 -20.17 12.42
C LYS A 103 0.11 -19.21 11.54
N LEU A 104 -0.57 -18.24 10.94
CA LEU A 104 0.06 -17.29 10.02
C LEU A 104 0.33 -15.97 10.74
N ILE A 105 1.38 -15.28 10.29
CA ILE A 105 1.76 -13.95 10.73
C ILE A 105 1.83 -13.07 9.49
N LEU A 106 1.04 -12.01 9.49
CA LEU A 106 1.10 -10.93 8.52
C LEU A 106 2.03 -9.84 9.05
N ARG A 107 2.99 -9.41 8.23
CA ARG A 107 3.82 -8.25 8.49
C ARG A 107 3.57 -7.21 7.41
N ALA A 108 3.29 -5.97 7.80
CA ALA A 108 3.11 -4.86 6.87
C ALA A 108 3.93 -3.64 7.32
N ARG A 109 4.45 -2.88 6.36
CA ARG A 109 4.96 -1.52 6.57
C ARG A 109 4.62 -0.65 5.38
N ALA A 110 4.41 0.64 5.61
CA ALA A 110 4.22 1.62 4.56
C ALA A 110 5.52 2.37 4.28
N ILE A 111 5.81 2.59 3.01
CA ILE A 111 6.89 3.45 2.54
C ILE A 111 6.23 4.50 1.66
N TYR A 112 6.58 5.76 1.87
CA TYR A 112 5.93 6.84 1.16
C TYR A 112 6.85 7.44 0.10
N SER A 113 6.25 7.83 -1.02
CA SER A 113 6.96 8.48 -2.11
C SER A 113 6.09 9.51 -2.83
N VAL A 114 6.75 10.54 -3.34
CA VAL A 114 6.17 11.57 -4.20
C VAL A 114 7.11 11.75 -5.37
N GLY A 115 6.58 11.76 -6.60
CA GLY A 115 7.40 11.91 -7.79
C GLY A 115 6.58 12.04 -9.07
N THR A 116 7.27 12.28 -10.19
CA THR A 116 6.71 12.13 -11.53
C THR A 116 6.88 10.68 -12.00
N SER A 117 6.12 10.25 -13.00
CA SER A 117 6.04 8.85 -13.47
C SER A 117 7.38 8.17 -13.84
N TRP A 118 8.47 8.95 -13.97
CA TRP A 118 9.81 8.47 -14.28
C TRP A 118 10.82 8.54 -13.13
N THR A 119 10.47 9.13 -11.98
CA THR A 119 11.42 9.36 -10.88
C THR A 119 10.71 9.30 -9.53
N VAL A 120 10.56 8.08 -9.00
CA VAL A 120 10.10 7.84 -7.62
C VAL A 120 11.31 7.90 -6.70
N LEU A 121 11.59 9.09 -6.15
CA LEU A 121 12.57 9.21 -5.07
C LEU A 121 11.86 8.90 -3.75
N PRO A 122 12.34 7.92 -2.95
CA PRO A 122 11.78 7.65 -1.63
C PRO A 122 12.07 8.86 -0.73
N SER A 123 11.10 9.77 -0.63
CA SER A 123 11.26 11.03 0.09
C SER A 123 10.99 10.90 1.59
N VAL A 124 10.41 9.78 2.05
CA VAL A 124 10.01 9.60 3.45
C VAL A 124 10.45 8.26 4.04
N ARG A 125 10.93 8.32 5.29
CA ARG A 125 11.22 7.18 6.15
C ARG A 125 9.97 6.29 6.27
N GLY A 126 10.06 5.04 5.84
CA GLY A 126 8.96 4.07 5.98
C GLY A 126 8.57 3.83 7.44
N THR A 127 7.33 3.40 7.67
CA THR A 127 6.81 3.06 9.00
C THR A 127 7.53 1.83 9.57
N ASP A 128 7.45 1.67 10.89
CA ASP A 128 7.81 0.41 11.53
C ASP A 128 6.93 -0.74 11.02
N TRP A 129 7.45 -1.96 11.18
CA TRP A 129 6.71 -3.16 10.83
C TRP A 129 5.59 -3.41 11.85
N VAL A 130 4.36 -3.46 11.37
CA VAL A 130 3.21 -3.98 12.14
C VAL A 130 3.09 -5.47 11.90
N VAL A 131 2.86 -6.23 12.99
CA VAL A 131 2.77 -7.70 12.98
C VAL A 131 1.39 -8.10 13.49
N ILE A 132 0.66 -8.90 12.73
CA ILE A 132 -0.69 -9.37 13.07
C ILE A 132 -0.74 -10.89 12.90
N GLU A 133 -1.31 -11.60 13.87
CA GLU A 133 -1.60 -13.03 13.72
C GLU A 133 -2.90 -13.21 12.93
N ILE A 134 -2.84 -14.02 11.87
CA ILE A 134 -3.99 -14.36 11.03
C ILE A 134 -4.40 -15.80 11.34
N SER A 135 -5.62 -15.94 11.82
CA SER A 135 -6.31 -17.23 11.93
C SER A 135 -6.86 -17.59 10.53
N GLU A 136 -6.66 -18.82 10.06
CA GLU A 136 -7.40 -19.30 8.89
C GLU A 136 -8.90 -19.19 9.18
N GLY A 137 -9.63 -18.47 8.33
CA GLY A 137 -11.09 -18.44 8.28
C GLY A 137 -11.60 -19.35 7.19
#